data_AF-A0A536YYK1-F1
#
_entry.id   AF-A0A536YYK1-F1
#
_cell.length_a   1.000
_cell.length_b   1.000
_cell.length_c   1.000
_cell.angle_alpha   90.00
_cell.angle_beta   90.00
_cell.angle_gamma   90.00
#
_symmetry.space_group_name_H-M   'P 1'
#
loop_
_entity.id
_entity.type
_entity.pdbx_description
1 polymer ?
#
loop_
_entity_poly.entity_id
_entity_poly.type
_entity_poly.pdbx_seq_one_letter_code
_entity_poly.pdbx_strand_id
1 'polypeptide(L)'
;MNRYPLWVYVTIAVALVLGALYTLPNFFGEAPAVQVSPARATLKVDSTVLGRVEEALKKAGIQPTGISLDLASVKVRLADTDTQLKAKDLVERTLNPDAANPSYTVALNLLPNSPRWLAAVNAQPMYLGLDLRGGVHFLLQVDMRAAIAKRAEGLAGDMRSQLRDKNVRHAGISREGDSVVIRFRDAETRDKARAIIAEQLPDLQLADASMGSELRLVATIRPEAQKRTQELALKQNIQTLHNRINELGVAEPVIQQQGSDRVVVQLPGVQDTAKAKEILGRTATLEVRMVDEDNMNAGALAAAQAGQVPFGDEFYVERNNQPLLVRKQVVLTGDRLTDAQPG
;
A
#
# COMPACT_ATOMS: atom_id res chain seq x y z
N MET A 1 7.06 7.81 64.05
CA MET A 1 8.54 7.71 63.91
C MET A 1 8.87 7.61 62.43
N ASN A 2 9.23 8.72 61.78
CA ASN A 2 9.70 8.69 60.39
C ASN A 2 11.15 8.20 60.38
N ARG A 3 11.42 7.11 59.63
CA ARG A 3 12.75 6.48 59.59
C ARG A 3 13.68 7.09 58.54
N TYR A 4 13.14 7.86 57.59
CA TYR A 4 13.91 8.49 56.52
C TYR A 4 13.94 10.02 56.65
N PRO A 5 14.94 10.68 56.05
CA PRO A 5 14.95 12.13 55.90
C PRO A 5 13.72 12.66 55.13
N LEU A 6 13.28 13.87 55.44
CA LEU A 6 12.07 14.48 54.86
C LEU A 6 12.11 14.56 53.33
N TRP A 7 13.29 14.80 52.74
CA TRP A 7 13.46 14.85 51.29
C TRP A 7 13.14 13.51 50.61
N VAL A 8 13.42 12.37 51.25
CA VAL A 8 13.08 11.04 50.70
C VAL A 8 11.57 10.87 50.62
N TYR A 9 10.84 11.28 51.65
CA TYR A 9 9.37 11.25 51.65
C TYR A 9 8.79 12.20 50.60
N VAL A 10 9.38 13.39 50.43
CA VAL A 10 8.99 14.35 49.37
C VAL A 10 9.23 13.74 47.99
N THR A 11 10.37 13.11 47.74
CA THR A 11 10.67 12.44 46.46
C THR A 11 9.68 11.30 46.19
N ILE A 12 9.36 10.47 47.18
CA ILE A 12 8.37 9.40 47.05
C ILE A 12 6.98 9.98 46.74
N ALA A 13 6.56 11.04 47.44
CA ALA A 13 5.27 11.68 47.20
C ALA A 13 5.18 12.26 45.77
N VAL A 14 6.23 12.94 45.31
CA VAL A 14 6.30 13.45 43.92
C VAL A 14 6.25 12.30 42.92
N ALA A 15 6.99 11.22 43.14
CA ALA A 15 6.96 10.04 42.27
C ALA A 15 5.57 9.39 42.21
N LEU A 16 4.87 9.29 43.35
CA LEU A 16 3.50 8.77 43.41
C LEU A 16 2.49 9.68 42.68
N VAL A 17 2.62 11.00 42.83
CA VAL A 17 1.76 11.96 42.12
C VAL A 17 1.98 11.87 40.61
N LEU A 18 3.23 11.80 40.16
CA LEU A 18 3.55 11.61 38.74
C LEU A 18 3.02 10.26 38.24
N GLY A 19 3.22 9.17 38.98
CA GLY A 19 2.68 7.86 38.64
C GLY A 19 1.15 7.85 38.54
N ALA A 20 0.45 8.48 39.47
CA ALA A 20 -1.00 8.64 39.41
C ALA A 20 -1.41 9.49 38.19
N LEU A 21 -0.71 10.60 37.93
CA LEU A 21 -1.01 11.48 36.80
C LEU A 21 -0.88 10.78 35.44
N TYR A 22 0.17 9.98 35.24
CA TYR A 22 0.40 9.26 33.98
C TYR A 22 -0.42 7.97 33.86
N THR A 23 -1.04 7.48 34.94
CA THR A 23 -1.95 6.33 34.89
C THR A 23 -3.41 6.73 34.68
N LEU A 24 -3.79 7.98 35.01
CA LEU A 24 -5.13 8.54 34.81
C LEU A 24 -5.72 8.35 33.39
N PRO A 25 -4.96 8.55 32.28
CA PRO A 25 -5.51 8.39 30.93
C PRO A 25 -6.16 7.02 30.67
N ASN A 26 -5.66 5.95 31.32
CA ASN A 26 -6.16 4.59 31.15
C ASN A 26 -7.59 4.38 31.68
N PHE A 27 -8.05 5.23 32.60
CA PHE A 27 -9.38 5.14 33.21
C PHE A 27 -10.48 5.77 32.37
N PHE A 28 -10.14 6.57 31.35
CA PHE A 28 -11.13 7.26 30.51
C PHE A 28 -11.69 6.37 29.40
N GLY A 29 -11.04 5.25 29.08
CA GLY A 29 -11.48 4.34 28.03
C GLY A 29 -11.47 4.96 26.62
N GLU A 30 -12.26 4.37 25.73
CA GLU A 30 -12.33 4.76 24.31
C GLU A 30 -13.74 5.19 23.92
N ALA A 31 -13.82 6.17 23.02
CA ALA A 31 -15.07 6.66 22.46
C ALA A 31 -15.21 6.19 20.99
N PRO A 32 -16.41 5.70 20.60
CA PRO A 32 -16.76 5.44 19.20
C PRO A 32 -16.49 6.66 18.32
N ALA A 33 -15.78 6.45 17.21
CA ALA A 33 -15.42 7.54 16.32
C ALA A 33 -15.49 7.16 14.85
N VAL A 34 -15.84 8.12 14.01
CA VAL A 34 -15.74 8.00 12.55
C VAL A 34 -14.54 8.80 12.10
N GLN A 35 -13.67 8.16 11.32
CA GLN A 35 -12.49 8.78 10.75
C GLN A 35 -12.64 8.86 9.23
N VAL A 36 -12.36 10.04 8.68
CA VAL A 36 -12.32 10.29 7.24
C VAL A 36 -10.87 10.57 6.86
N SER A 37 -10.29 9.68 6.07
CA SER A 37 -8.96 9.81 5.46
C SER A 37 -9.10 9.94 3.93
N PRO A 38 -8.11 10.55 3.25
CA PRO A 38 -8.12 10.55 1.79
C PRO A 38 -7.90 9.13 1.26
N ALA A 39 -8.71 8.69 0.29
CA ALA A 39 -8.53 7.36 -0.32
C ALA A 39 -7.37 7.34 -1.33
N ARG A 40 -6.81 8.51 -1.67
CA ARG A 40 -5.77 8.69 -2.68
C ARG A 40 -4.80 9.77 -2.20
N ALA A 41 -3.50 9.57 -2.42
CA ALA A 41 -2.46 10.52 -1.99
C ALA A 41 -2.58 11.94 -2.57
N THR A 42 -3.30 12.10 -3.70
CA THR A 42 -3.53 13.41 -4.32
C THR A 42 -4.63 14.23 -3.64
N LEU A 43 -5.46 13.60 -2.80
CA LEU A 43 -6.57 14.26 -2.11
C LEU A 43 -6.11 14.63 -0.70
N LYS A 44 -6.51 15.82 -0.25
CA LYS A 44 -6.25 16.29 1.11
C LYS A 44 -7.57 16.40 1.85
N VAL A 45 -7.53 16.06 3.13
CA VAL A 45 -8.63 16.30 4.06
C VAL A 45 -8.34 17.62 4.76
N ASP A 46 -9.16 18.64 4.48
CA ASP A 46 -8.98 20.01 4.97
C ASP A 46 -10.23 20.52 5.70
N SER A 47 -10.25 21.81 6.02
CA SER A 47 -11.38 22.47 6.67
C SER A 47 -12.67 22.44 5.84
N THR A 48 -12.58 22.31 4.51
CA THR A 48 -13.76 22.21 3.64
C THR A 48 -14.44 20.87 3.81
N VAL A 49 -13.66 19.79 3.91
CA VAL A 49 -14.17 18.44 4.19
C VAL A 49 -14.78 18.39 5.59
N LEU A 50 -14.13 18.99 6.58
CA LEU A 50 -14.68 19.13 7.93
C LEU A 50 -16.04 19.82 7.92
N GLY A 51 -16.17 20.95 7.21
CA GLY A 51 -17.45 21.67 7.09
C GLY A 51 -18.56 20.83 6.45
N ARG A 52 -18.26 20.07 5.41
CA ARG A 52 -19.22 19.15 4.77
C ARG A 52 -19.67 18.03 5.70
N VAL A 53 -18.74 17.46 6.47
CA VAL A 53 -19.05 16.42 7.47
C VAL A 53 -19.93 16.99 8.58
N GLU A 54 -19.62 18.17 9.11
CA GLU A 54 -20.44 18.85 10.12
C GLU A 54 -21.85 19.15 9.62
N GLU A 55 -21.98 19.66 8.40
CA GLU A 55 -23.29 19.98 7.81
C GLU A 55 -24.11 18.71 7.59
N ALA A 56 -23.49 17.63 7.11
CA ALA A 56 -24.15 16.34 6.94
C ALA A 56 -24.69 15.80 8.28
N LEU A 57 -23.84 15.79 9.32
CA LEU A 57 -24.23 15.32 10.65
C LEU A 57 -25.37 16.16 11.26
N LYS A 58 -25.31 17.49 11.12
CA LYS A 58 -26.38 18.40 11.56
C LYS A 58 -27.70 18.13 10.85
N LYS A 59 -27.68 17.95 9.52
CA LYS A 59 -28.89 17.65 8.73
C LYS A 59 -29.55 16.33 9.15
N ALA A 60 -28.75 15.35 9.55
CA ALA A 60 -29.24 14.06 10.04
C ALA A 60 -29.62 14.05 11.53
N GLY A 61 -29.46 15.17 12.25
CA GLY A 61 -29.73 15.25 13.68
C GLY A 61 -28.75 14.48 14.57
N ILE A 62 -27.56 14.14 14.05
CA ILE A 62 -26.52 13.43 14.80
C ILE A 62 -25.69 14.47 15.55
N GLN A 63 -25.65 14.38 16.88
CA GLN A 63 -24.84 15.25 17.72
C GLN A 63 -23.49 14.60 18.05
N PRO A 64 -22.38 15.07 17.47
CA PRO A 64 -21.05 14.56 17.81
C PRO A 64 -20.60 15.12 19.15
N THR A 65 -19.96 14.26 19.96
CA THR A 65 -19.34 14.66 21.23
C THR A 65 -18.09 15.52 21.00
N GLY A 66 -17.47 15.39 19.83
CA GLY A 66 -16.42 16.30 19.39
C GLY A 66 -15.96 16.01 17.97
N ILE A 67 -15.57 17.06 17.25
CA ILE A 67 -14.98 16.97 15.91
C ILE A 67 -13.61 17.61 15.96
N SER A 68 -12.63 16.98 15.31
CA SER A 68 -11.29 17.51 15.17
C SER A 68 -10.72 17.19 13.79
N LEU A 69 -10.07 18.18 13.19
CA LEU A 69 -9.20 18.00 12.03
C LEU A 69 -7.78 17.73 12.54
N ASP A 70 -7.20 16.63 12.09
CA ASP A 70 -5.80 16.28 12.25
C ASP A 70 -5.05 16.58 10.94
N LEU A 71 -3.73 16.42 10.91
CA LEU A 71 -2.88 16.74 9.75
C LEU A 71 -3.31 16.06 8.43
N ALA A 72 -3.97 14.90 8.51
CA ALA A 72 -4.38 14.12 7.34
C ALA A 72 -5.80 13.49 7.44
N SER A 73 -6.58 13.80 8.48
CA SER A 73 -7.89 13.18 8.65
C SER A 73 -8.85 14.01 9.49
N VAL A 74 -10.16 13.86 9.25
CA VAL A 74 -11.22 14.37 10.13
C VAL A 74 -11.65 13.23 11.04
N LYS A 75 -11.72 13.52 12.35
CA LYS A 75 -12.12 12.59 13.40
C LYS A 75 -13.37 13.11 14.08
N VAL A 76 -14.43 12.33 14.06
CA VAL A 76 -15.73 12.64 14.67
C VAL A 76 -15.97 11.66 15.81
N ARG A 77 -15.97 12.13 17.06
CA ARG A 77 -16.34 11.34 18.24
C ARG A 77 -17.84 11.35 18.43
N LEU A 78 -18.38 10.20 18.82
CA LEU A 78 -19.81 9.95 18.97
C LEU A 78 -20.07 9.29 20.33
N ALA A 79 -21.31 9.38 20.80
CA ALA A 79 -21.71 8.91 22.12
C ALA A 79 -21.72 7.38 22.22
N ASP A 80 -22.09 6.69 21.13
CA ASP A 80 -22.34 5.26 21.10
C ASP A 80 -22.09 4.66 19.69
N THR A 81 -21.98 3.34 19.64
CA THR A 81 -21.68 2.59 18.40
C THR A 81 -22.82 2.62 17.39
N ASP A 82 -24.08 2.72 17.81
CA ASP A 82 -25.22 2.78 16.88
C ASP A 82 -25.23 4.12 16.12
N THR A 83 -24.97 5.21 16.85
CA THR A 83 -24.78 6.54 16.28
C THR A 83 -23.53 6.58 15.40
N GLN A 84 -22.48 5.84 15.76
CA GLN A 84 -21.28 5.66 14.95
C GLN A 84 -21.56 5.03 13.59
N LEU A 85 -22.31 3.94 13.55
CA LEU A 85 -22.68 3.27 12.30
C LEU A 85 -23.51 4.20 11.40
N LYS A 86 -24.51 4.88 11.97
CA LYS A 86 -25.34 5.86 11.24
C LYS A 86 -24.51 7.02 10.69
N ALA A 87 -23.60 7.57 11.50
CA ALA A 87 -22.72 8.65 11.08
C ALA A 87 -21.77 8.20 9.96
N LYS A 88 -21.20 7.00 10.07
CA LYS A 88 -20.31 6.45 9.05
C LYS A 88 -21.03 6.28 7.72
N ASP A 89 -22.23 5.69 7.70
CA ASP A 89 -22.98 5.48 6.46
C ASP A 89 -23.45 6.79 5.82
N LEU A 90 -23.81 7.78 6.64
CA LEU A 90 -24.14 9.11 6.17
C LEU A 90 -22.94 9.82 5.54
N VAL A 91 -21.80 9.81 6.22
CA VAL A 91 -20.57 10.46 5.77
C VAL A 91 -20.02 9.79 4.52
N GLU A 92 -20.05 8.45 4.46
CA GLU A 92 -19.68 7.67 3.27
C GLU A 92 -20.52 8.08 2.05
N ARG A 93 -21.86 8.10 2.18
CA ARG A 93 -22.75 8.50 1.07
C ARG A 93 -22.57 9.97 0.64
N THR A 94 -22.23 10.84 1.59
CA THR A 94 -22.06 12.27 1.32
C THR A 94 -20.74 12.57 0.62
N LEU A 95 -19.66 11.89 1.04
CA LEU A 95 -18.31 12.15 0.53
C LEU A 95 -17.96 11.29 -0.69
N ASN A 96 -18.60 10.12 -0.85
CA ASN A 96 -18.38 9.19 -1.95
C ASN A 96 -19.69 8.91 -2.72
N PRO A 97 -20.13 9.84 -3.60
CA PRO A 97 -21.32 9.62 -4.42
C PRO A 97 -21.15 8.49 -5.45
N ASP A 98 -19.92 8.21 -5.90
CA ASP A 98 -19.58 7.03 -6.70
C ASP A 98 -18.87 5.98 -5.84
N ALA A 99 -19.55 4.85 -5.60
CA ALA A 99 -19.02 3.74 -4.81
C ALA A 99 -17.88 2.99 -5.54
N ALA A 100 -17.81 3.06 -6.87
CA ALA A 100 -16.72 2.43 -7.64
C ALA A 100 -15.42 3.25 -7.55
N ASN A 101 -15.52 4.56 -7.33
CA ASN A 101 -14.39 5.47 -7.22
C ASN A 101 -14.48 6.36 -5.96
N PRO A 102 -14.34 5.80 -4.75
CA PRO A 102 -14.38 6.59 -3.53
C PRO A 102 -13.22 7.59 -3.51
N SER A 103 -13.54 8.83 -3.12
CA SER A 103 -12.57 9.91 -2.94
C SER A 103 -11.97 9.88 -1.53
N TYR A 104 -12.77 9.44 -0.56
CA TYR A 104 -12.38 9.37 0.84
C TYR A 104 -12.60 7.96 1.38
N THR A 105 -11.80 7.55 2.36
CA THR A 105 -12.03 6.33 3.12
C THR A 105 -12.69 6.73 4.43
N VAL A 106 -13.92 6.28 4.67
CA VAL A 106 -14.61 6.48 5.95
C VAL A 106 -14.51 5.19 6.75
N ALA A 107 -13.80 5.24 7.87
CA ALA A 107 -13.52 4.10 8.72
C ALA A 107 -14.12 4.28 10.11
N LEU A 108 -14.56 3.16 10.70
CA LEU A 108 -14.92 3.07 12.12
C LEU A 108 -13.62 2.98 12.93
N ASN A 109 -13.48 3.86 13.92
CA ASN A 109 -12.32 3.92 14.80
C ASN A 109 -12.76 4.06 16.27
N LEU A 110 -11.82 3.84 17.20
CA LEU A 110 -11.99 4.08 18.63
C LEU A 110 -10.91 5.05 19.07
N LEU A 111 -11.33 6.23 19.54
CA LEU A 111 -10.40 7.28 19.97
C LEU A 111 -10.32 7.33 21.50
N PRO A 112 -9.14 7.60 22.08
CA PRO A 112 -9.03 7.86 23.51
C PRO A 112 -9.98 8.95 23.97
N ASN A 113 -10.71 8.67 25.05
CA ASN A 113 -11.62 9.62 25.69
C ASN A 113 -10.92 10.45 26.79
N SER A 114 -9.58 10.38 26.86
CA SER A 114 -8.77 11.16 27.79
C SER A 114 -8.95 12.66 27.54
N PRO A 115 -9.16 13.48 28.59
CA PRO A 115 -9.21 14.93 28.49
C PRO A 115 -8.01 15.54 27.76
N ARG A 116 -8.25 16.63 27.01
CA ARG A 116 -7.20 17.32 26.24
C ARG A 116 -6.03 17.80 27.10
N TRP A 117 -6.26 18.15 28.36
CA TRP A 117 -5.20 18.60 29.26
C TRP A 117 -4.21 17.48 29.60
N LEU A 118 -4.63 16.22 29.69
CA LEU A 118 -3.73 15.07 29.87
C LEU A 118 -2.86 14.86 28.63
N ALA A 119 -3.47 14.95 27.45
CA ALA A 119 -2.74 14.89 26.19
C ALA A 119 -1.70 16.02 26.05
N ALA A 120 -1.98 17.22 26.59
CA ALA A 120 -1.07 18.35 26.57
C ALA A 120 0.21 18.14 27.42
N VAL A 121 0.14 17.31 28.47
CA VAL A 121 1.33 16.92 29.28
C VAL A 121 1.98 15.63 28.78
N ASN A 122 1.60 15.19 27.57
CA ASN A 122 2.02 13.93 26.95
C ASN A 122 1.66 12.69 27.79
N ALA A 123 0.63 12.78 28.64
CA ALA A 123 0.07 11.65 29.36
C ALA A 123 -0.93 10.93 28.45
N GLN A 124 -0.41 10.03 27.61
CA GLN A 124 -1.22 9.18 26.73
C GLN A 124 -1.59 7.87 27.42
N PRO A 125 -2.76 7.27 27.10
CA PRO A 125 -3.09 5.94 27.58
C PRO A 125 -2.11 4.91 27.04
N MET A 126 -1.96 3.82 27.78
CA MET A 126 -1.15 2.67 27.38
C MET A 126 -1.78 1.97 26.18
N TYR A 127 -0.94 1.47 25.28
CA TYR A 127 -1.39 0.68 24.16
C TYR A 127 -1.91 -0.67 24.61
N LEU A 128 -3.16 -0.92 24.25
CA LEU A 128 -3.82 -2.19 24.51
C LEU A 128 -3.64 -3.08 23.28
N GLY A 129 -3.13 -4.29 23.51
CA GLY A 129 -3.02 -5.32 22.47
C GLY A 129 -4.40 -5.79 21.99
N LEU A 130 -4.39 -6.61 20.94
CA LEU A 130 -5.59 -7.18 20.31
C LEU A 130 -6.54 -7.83 21.33
N ASP A 131 -6.00 -8.55 22.32
CA ASP A 131 -6.82 -9.28 23.30
C ASP A 131 -7.57 -8.35 24.26
N LEU A 132 -7.07 -7.13 24.48
CA LEU A 132 -7.66 -6.16 25.40
C LEU A 132 -8.53 -5.13 24.69
N ARG A 133 -8.17 -4.74 23.47
CA ARG A 133 -8.89 -3.74 22.68
C ARG A 133 -9.87 -4.35 21.67
N GLY A 134 -9.76 -5.66 21.42
CA GLY A 134 -10.37 -6.29 20.25
C GLY A 134 -9.69 -5.82 18.95
N GLY A 135 -10.17 -6.34 17.82
CA GLY A 135 -9.64 -6.00 16.50
C GLY A 135 -9.54 -7.21 15.58
N VAL A 136 -8.55 -7.20 14.68
CA VAL A 136 -8.33 -8.28 13.72
C VAL A 136 -6.89 -8.77 13.69
N HIS A 137 -6.75 -10.08 13.48
CA HIS A 137 -5.50 -10.77 13.23
C HIS A 137 -5.54 -11.40 11.84
N PHE A 138 -4.60 -11.02 10.98
CA PHE A 138 -4.45 -11.58 9.64
C PHE A 138 -3.12 -12.29 9.50
N LEU A 139 -3.17 -13.48 8.90
CA LEU A 139 -2.00 -14.19 8.38
C LEU A 139 -2.04 -14.10 6.85
N LEU A 140 -1.09 -13.38 6.27
CA LEU A 140 -0.97 -13.18 4.83
C LEU A 140 0.22 -14.00 4.30
N GLN A 141 0.06 -14.63 3.15
CA GLN A 141 1.14 -15.36 2.46
C GLN A 141 1.50 -14.63 1.16
N VAL A 142 2.79 -14.40 0.96
CA VAL A 142 3.34 -13.80 -0.25
C VAL A 142 3.55 -14.89 -1.31
N ASP A 143 3.10 -14.64 -2.54
CA ASP A 143 3.35 -15.55 -3.65
C ASP A 143 4.81 -15.44 -4.14
N MET A 144 5.67 -16.28 -3.58
CA MET A 144 7.09 -16.31 -3.92
C MET A 144 7.36 -16.80 -5.35
N ARG A 145 6.47 -17.63 -5.91
CA ARG A 145 6.62 -18.09 -7.30
C ARG A 145 6.35 -16.96 -8.26
N ALA A 146 5.29 -16.18 -8.02
CA ALA A 146 5.01 -14.97 -8.79
C ALA A 146 6.16 -13.97 -8.68
N ALA A 147 6.75 -13.78 -7.50
CA ALA A 147 7.90 -12.89 -7.32
C ALA A 147 9.13 -13.32 -8.14
N ILE A 148 9.46 -14.62 -8.14
CA ILE A 148 10.57 -15.17 -8.94
C ILE A 148 10.27 -15.07 -10.44
N ALA A 149 9.06 -15.45 -10.87
CA ALA A 149 8.65 -15.36 -12.27
C ALA A 149 8.74 -13.91 -12.78
N LYS A 150 8.32 -12.95 -11.97
CA LYS A 150 8.39 -11.51 -12.27
C LYS A 150 9.83 -11.02 -12.33
N ARG A 151 10.70 -11.49 -11.43
CA ARG A 151 12.14 -11.18 -11.48
C ARG A 151 12.78 -11.74 -12.76
N ALA A 152 12.43 -12.96 -13.17
CA ALA A 152 12.91 -13.57 -14.40
C ALA A 152 12.45 -12.79 -15.65
N GLU A 153 11.21 -12.30 -15.67
CA GLU A 153 10.71 -11.42 -16.73
C GLU A 153 11.45 -10.07 -16.76
N GLY A 154 11.71 -9.50 -15.59
CA GLY A 154 12.58 -8.32 -15.42
C GLY A 154 13.93 -8.52 -16.10
N LEU A 155 14.62 -9.60 -15.73
CA LEU A 155 15.93 -10.00 -16.24
C LEU A 155 15.91 -10.24 -17.76
N ALA A 156 14.85 -10.86 -18.31
CA ALA A 156 14.73 -11.03 -19.75
C ALA A 156 14.68 -9.69 -20.51
N GLY A 157 14.02 -8.68 -19.93
CA GLY A 157 14.04 -7.30 -20.44
C GLY A 157 15.43 -6.67 -20.37
N ASP A 158 16.11 -6.82 -19.23
CA ASP A 158 17.44 -6.24 -19.00
C ASP A 158 18.48 -6.86 -19.94
N MET A 159 18.44 -8.19 -20.12
CA MET A 159 19.26 -8.91 -21.10
C MET A 159 19.02 -8.43 -22.54
N ARG A 160 17.76 -8.16 -22.90
CA ARG A 160 17.42 -7.60 -24.23
C ARG A 160 18.07 -6.25 -24.44
N SER A 161 18.01 -5.37 -23.44
CA SER A 161 18.64 -4.05 -23.51
C SER A 161 20.15 -4.18 -23.63
N GLN A 162 20.79 -4.95 -22.73
CA GLN A 162 22.24 -5.13 -22.71
C GLN A 162 22.80 -5.71 -24.02
N LEU A 163 22.13 -6.72 -24.59
CA LEU A 163 22.55 -7.30 -25.87
C LEU A 163 22.35 -6.31 -27.02
N ARG A 164 21.28 -5.51 -27.00
CA ARG A 164 21.06 -4.45 -27.99
C ARG A 164 22.12 -3.36 -27.90
N ASP A 165 22.43 -2.89 -26.69
CA ASP A 165 23.39 -1.82 -26.44
C ASP A 165 24.82 -2.23 -26.85
N LYS A 166 25.16 -3.53 -26.70
CA LYS A 166 26.43 -4.10 -27.14
C LYS A 166 26.41 -4.65 -28.58
N ASN A 167 25.35 -4.38 -29.35
CA ASN A 167 25.16 -4.83 -30.73
C ASN A 167 25.29 -6.35 -30.95
N VAL A 168 24.90 -7.15 -29.96
CA VAL A 168 24.89 -8.61 -30.07
C VAL A 168 23.54 -9.08 -30.61
N ARG A 169 23.57 -9.69 -31.80
CA ARG A 169 22.37 -10.21 -32.45
C ARG A 169 21.89 -11.49 -31.75
N HIS A 170 20.59 -11.56 -31.51
CA HIS A 170 19.89 -12.73 -30.98
C HIS A 170 18.65 -13.05 -31.84
N ALA A 171 18.27 -14.33 -31.89
CA ALA A 171 17.08 -14.82 -32.61
C ALA A 171 15.80 -14.72 -31.76
N GLY A 172 15.93 -14.48 -30.45
CA GLY A 172 14.81 -14.24 -29.55
C GLY A 172 15.21 -14.46 -28.09
N ILE A 173 14.50 -13.78 -27.19
CA ILE A 173 14.59 -13.99 -25.74
C ILE A 173 13.20 -14.37 -25.25
N SER A 174 13.07 -15.53 -24.63
CA SER A 174 11.83 -16.02 -24.04
C SER A 174 12.07 -16.47 -22.60
N ARG A 175 11.09 -16.23 -21.73
CA ARG A 175 11.06 -16.82 -20.38
C ARG A 175 10.47 -18.22 -20.47
N GLU A 176 11.13 -19.19 -19.87
CA GLU A 176 10.66 -20.57 -19.70
C GLU A 176 10.68 -20.90 -18.21
N GLY A 177 9.53 -20.74 -17.55
CA GLY A 177 9.43 -20.90 -16.09
C GLY A 177 10.28 -19.87 -15.34
N ASP A 178 11.23 -20.35 -14.55
CA ASP A 178 12.14 -19.54 -13.73
C ASP A 178 13.47 -19.22 -14.45
N SER A 179 13.58 -19.63 -15.71
CA SER A 179 14.78 -19.40 -16.54
C SER A 179 14.45 -18.52 -17.75
N VAL A 180 15.48 -17.86 -18.25
CA VAL A 180 15.43 -17.06 -19.48
C VAL A 180 16.26 -17.76 -20.54
N VAL A 181 15.64 -18.07 -21.67
CA VAL A 181 16.28 -18.74 -22.80
C VAL A 181 16.52 -17.72 -23.91
N ILE A 182 17.78 -17.62 -24.32
CA ILE A 182 18.20 -16.77 -25.43
C ILE A 182 18.63 -17.67 -26.59
N ARG A 183 18.07 -17.41 -27.77
CA ARG A 183 18.37 -18.16 -29.01
C ARG A 183 19.38 -17.41 -29.86
N PHE A 184 20.37 -18.14 -30.39
CA PHE A 184 21.43 -17.64 -31.24
C PHE A 184 21.54 -18.47 -32.52
N ARG A 185 22.08 -17.84 -33.57
CA ARG A 185 22.32 -18.48 -34.88
C ARG A 185 23.73 -19.06 -35.00
N ASP A 186 24.68 -18.51 -34.26
CA ASP A 186 26.10 -18.86 -34.30
C ASP A 186 26.70 -18.93 -32.89
N ALA A 187 27.75 -19.74 -32.72
CA ALA A 187 28.37 -19.96 -31.41
C ALA A 187 29.15 -18.73 -30.94
N GLU A 188 29.73 -17.96 -31.87
CA GLU A 188 30.53 -16.77 -31.55
C GLU A 188 29.68 -15.67 -30.90
N THR A 189 28.48 -15.39 -31.43
CA THR A 189 27.55 -14.44 -30.80
C THR A 189 27.00 -14.95 -29.47
N ARG A 190 26.74 -16.25 -29.34
CA ARG A 190 26.35 -16.85 -28.05
C ARG A 190 27.44 -16.66 -27.00
N ASP A 191 28.71 -16.89 -27.34
CA ASP A 191 29.82 -16.78 -26.40
C ASP A 191 30.11 -15.32 -26.03
N LYS A 192 29.99 -14.39 -27.00
CA LYS A 192 30.00 -12.94 -26.73
C LYS A 192 28.86 -12.52 -25.79
N ALA A 193 27.64 -12.99 -26.04
CA ALA A 193 26.50 -12.74 -25.18
C ALA A 193 26.73 -13.28 -23.77
N ARG A 194 27.25 -14.51 -23.65
CA ARG A 194 27.59 -15.12 -22.35
C ARG A 194 28.54 -14.22 -21.56
N ALA A 195 29.62 -13.74 -22.18
CA ALA A 195 30.60 -12.89 -21.51
C ALA A 195 29.95 -11.61 -20.96
N ILE A 196 29.15 -10.92 -21.78
CA ILE A 196 28.44 -9.69 -21.40
C ILE A 196 27.46 -9.95 -20.25
N ILE A 197 26.66 -11.02 -20.35
CA ILE A 197 25.66 -11.36 -19.34
C ILE A 197 26.34 -11.77 -18.03
N ALA A 198 27.41 -12.56 -18.09
CA ALA A 198 28.16 -12.97 -16.91
C ALA A 198 28.80 -11.78 -16.18
N GLU A 199 29.24 -10.77 -16.92
CA GLU A 199 29.84 -9.55 -16.37
C GLU A 199 28.78 -8.63 -15.75
N GLN A 200 27.65 -8.39 -16.44
CA GLN A 200 26.63 -7.43 -16.01
C GLN A 200 25.59 -8.02 -15.04
N LEU A 201 25.38 -9.34 -15.06
CA LEU A 201 24.33 -10.03 -14.31
C LEU A 201 24.92 -11.24 -13.54
N PRO A 202 25.73 -11.01 -12.48
CA PRO A 202 26.42 -12.07 -11.74
C PRO A 202 25.46 -13.02 -10.99
N ASP A 203 24.22 -12.58 -10.75
CA ASP A 203 23.16 -13.34 -10.09
C ASP A 203 22.63 -14.52 -10.94
N LEU A 204 23.06 -14.62 -12.19
CA LEU A 204 22.64 -15.66 -13.13
C LEU A 204 23.65 -16.80 -13.21
N GLN A 205 23.12 -18.01 -13.39
CA GLN A 205 23.85 -19.19 -13.81
C GLN A 205 23.57 -19.41 -15.30
N LEU A 206 24.63 -19.47 -16.11
CA LEU A 206 24.53 -19.55 -17.56
C LEU A 206 24.92 -20.95 -18.05
N ALA A 207 23.97 -21.67 -18.62
CA ALA A 207 24.18 -22.99 -19.21
C ALA A 207 24.00 -22.92 -20.73
N ASP A 208 24.86 -23.63 -21.45
CA ASP A 208 24.65 -23.84 -22.89
C ASP A 208 23.68 -24.98 -23.10
N ALA A 209 22.73 -24.74 -24.00
CA ALA A 209 21.85 -25.76 -24.52
C ALA A 209 21.85 -25.70 -26.04
N SER A 210 21.42 -26.78 -26.67
CA SER A 210 21.24 -26.83 -28.11
C SER A 210 20.01 -27.68 -28.40
N MET A 211 19.14 -27.18 -29.27
CA MET A 211 17.95 -27.92 -29.69
C MET A 211 17.92 -27.92 -31.23
N GLY A 212 18.31 -29.04 -31.83
CA GLY A 212 18.50 -29.13 -33.28
C GLY A 212 19.63 -28.20 -33.76
N SER A 213 19.32 -27.32 -34.71
CA SER A 213 20.25 -26.31 -35.24
C SER A 213 20.27 -24.99 -34.47
N GLU A 214 19.39 -24.80 -33.47
CA GLU A 214 19.37 -23.59 -32.65
C GLU A 214 20.30 -23.71 -31.44
N LEU A 215 21.23 -22.77 -31.33
CA LEU A 215 22.07 -22.60 -30.15
C LEU A 215 21.31 -21.79 -29.09
N ARG A 216 21.31 -22.27 -27.85
CA ARG A 216 20.59 -21.66 -26.74
C ARG A 216 21.54 -21.34 -25.60
N LEU A 217 21.32 -20.18 -24.98
CA LEU A 217 21.90 -19.84 -23.69
C LEU A 217 20.75 -19.79 -22.68
N VAL A 218 20.80 -20.68 -21.69
CA VAL A 218 19.83 -20.76 -20.61
C VAL A 218 20.40 -20.02 -19.42
N ALA A 219 19.73 -18.96 -19.00
CA ALA A 219 20.06 -18.20 -17.81
C ALA A 219 19.06 -18.51 -16.69
N THR A 220 19.55 -19.14 -15.63
CA THR A 220 18.76 -19.49 -14.45
C THR A 220 19.20 -18.63 -13.28
N ILE A 221 18.26 -18.13 -12.48
CA ILE A 221 18.58 -17.33 -11.29
C ILE A 221 19.27 -18.25 -10.26
N ARG A 222 20.45 -17.85 -9.75
CA ARG A 222 21.17 -18.62 -8.72
C ARG A 222 20.32 -18.73 -7.44
N PRO A 223 20.44 -19.82 -6.65
CA PRO A 223 19.68 -20.00 -5.42
C PRO A 223 19.84 -18.85 -4.41
N GLU A 224 21.04 -18.28 -4.30
CA GLU A 224 21.30 -17.13 -3.43
C GLU A 224 20.52 -15.88 -3.87
N ALA A 225 20.48 -15.63 -5.18
CA ALA A 225 19.73 -14.52 -5.76
C ALA A 225 18.21 -14.74 -5.67
N GLN A 226 17.74 -15.99 -5.78
CA GLN A 226 16.34 -16.35 -5.53
C GLN A 226 15.94 -16.03 -4.09
N LYS A 227 16.76 -16.42 -3.10
CA LYS A 227 16.50 -16.12 -1.68
C LYS A 227 16.47 -14.61 -1.42
N ARG A 228 17.44 -13.86 -1.94
CA ARG A 228 17.45 -12.38 -1.85
C ARG A 228 16.19 -11.76 -2.48
N THR A 229 15.74 -12.29 -3.62
CA THR A 229 14.50 -11.83 -4.28
C THR A 229 13.28 -12.09 -3.40
N GLN A 230 13.19 -13.25 -2.75
CA GLN A 230 12.11 -13.58 -1.81
C GLN A 230 12.10 -12.65 -0.59
N GLU A 231 13.27 -12.43 0.01
CA GLU A 231 13.43 -11.51 1.16
C GLU A 231 13.05 -10.07 0.78
N LEU A 232 13.46 -9.61 -0.40
CA LEU A 232 13.10 -8.29 -0.91
C LEU A 232 11.59 -8.17 -1.15
N ALA A 233 10.98 -9.18 -1.80
CA ALA A 233 9.54 -9.20 -2.05
C ALA A 233 8.74 -9.15 -0.74
N LEU A 234 9.20 -9.87 0.29
CA LEU A 234 8.58 -9.84 1.60
C LEU A 234 8.68 -8.46 2.26
N LYS A 235 9.89 -7.87 2.26
CA LYS A 235 10.13 -6.54 2.82
C LYS A 235 9.30 -5.46 2.13
N GLN A 236 9.20 -5.51 0.80
CA GLN A 236 8.40 -4.58 0.01
C GLN A 236 6.90 -4.72 0.32
N ASN A 237 6.41 -5.95 0.47
CA ASN A 237 5.02 -6.19 0.86
C ASN A 237 4.74 -5.70 2.28
N ILE A 238 5.66 -5.89 3.23
CA ILE A 238 5.54 -5.33 4.60
C ILE A 238 5.41 -3.79 4.54
N GLN A 239 6.25 -3.12 3.75
CA GLN A 239 6.18 -1.66 3.58
C GLN A 239 4.83 -1.23 2.97
N THR A 240 4.35 -1.99 1.99
CA THR A 240 3.07 -1.72 1.33
C THR A 240 1.89 -1.91 2.28
N LEU A 241 1.94 -2.94 3.13
CA LEU A 241 0.94 -3.16 4.19
C LEU A 241 0.97 -2.01 5.20
N HIS A 242 2.14 -1.51 5.59
CA HIS A 242 2.26 -0.32 6.45
C HIS A 242 1.49 0.88 5.90
N ASN A 243 1.70 1.20 4.62
CA ASN A 243 1.03 2.34 3.99
C ASN A 243 -0.50 2.15 3.95
N ARG A 244 -0.97 0.94 3.63
CA ARG A 244 -2.42 0.62 3.59
C ARG A 244 -3.08 0.69 4.96
N ILE A 245 -2.36 0.32 6.01
CA ILE A 245 -2.92 0.37 7.37
C ILE A 245 -3.04 1.82 7.85
N ASN A 246 -2.14 2.71 7.43
CA ASN A 246 -2.29 4.13 7.70
C ASN A 246 -3.60 4.69 7.10
N GLU A 247 -4.05 4.16 5.96
CA GLU A 247 -5.34 4.52 5.36
C GLU A 247 -6.54 4.10 6.22
N LEU A 248 -6.42 2.99 6.95
CA LEU A 248 -7.43 2.52 7.91
C LEU A 248 -7.50 3.39 9.17
N GLY A 249 -6.53 4.28 9.41
CA GLY A 249 -6.49 5.14 10.59
C GLY A 249 -6.14 4.40 11.89
N VAL A 250 -5.53 3.22 11.77
CA VAL A 250 -5.06 2.44 12.93
C VAL A 250 -3.79 3.11 13.45
N ALA A 251 -3.82 3.53 14.71
CA ALA A 251 -2.72 4.29 15.30
C ALA A 251 -1.44 3.45 15.44
N GLU A 252 -1.55 2.16 15.75
CA GLU A 252 -0.39 1.29 16.00
C GLU A 252 -0.62 -0.15 15.54
N PRO A 253 -0.34 -0.47 14.28
CA PRO A 253 -0.38 -1.84 13.81
C PRO A 253 0.90 -2.61 14.12
N VAL A 254 0.76 -3.91 14.40
CA VAL A 254 1.89 -4.83 14.49
C VAL A 254 1.97 -5.61 13.19
N ILE A 255 3.02 -5.35 12.41
CA ILE A 255 3.33 -6.09 11.18
C ILE A 255 4.64 -6.82 11.39
N GLN A 256 4.61 -8.14 11.32
CA GLN A 256 5.79 -8.95 11.55
C GLN A 256 5.88 -10.07 10.52
N GLN A 257 7.10 -10.35 10.08
CA GLN A 257 7.37 -11.53 9.27
C GLN A 257 7.19 -12.79 10.13
N GLN A 258 6.46 -13.77 9.61
CA GLN A 258 6.34 -15.10 10.18
C GLN A 258 6.88 -16.13 9.19
N GLY A 259 8.05 -16.71 9.49
CA GLY A 259 8.71 -17.66 8.58
C GLY A 259 9.28 -16.99 7.33
N SER A 260 9.39 -17.72 6.23
CA SER A 260 10.03 -17.24 4.99
C SER A 260 9.08 -16.51 4.04
N ASP A 261 7.78 -16.77 4.11
CA ASP A 261 6.81 -16.32 3.11
C ASP A 261 5.51 -15.74 3.68
N ARG A 262 5.40 -15.59 5.01
CA ARG A 262 4.17 -15.07 5.64
C ARG A 262 4.44 -13.79 6.42
N VAL A 263 3.38 -13.00 6.53
CA VAL A 263 3.32 -11.77 7.31
C VAL A 263 2.11 -11.84 8.23
N VAL A 264 2.36 -11.65 9.53
CA VAL A 264 1.33 -11.45 10.54
C VAL A 264 1.03 -9.95 10.62
N VAL A 265 -0.25 -9.63 10.55
CA VAL A 265 -0.77 -8.28 10.73
C VAL A 265 -1.79 -8.29 11.85
N GLN A 266 -1.56 -7.47 12.88
CA GLN A 266 -2.51 -7.25 13.96
C GLN A 266 -2.96 -5.80 13.95
N LEU A 267 -4.27 -5.59 13.92
CA LEU A 267 -4.88 -4.26 13.91
C LEU A 267 -5.80 -4.12 15.13
N PRO A 268 -5.28 -3.66 16.28
CA PRO A 268 -6.09 -3.41 17.47
C PRO A 268 -7.11 -2.28 17.22
N GLY A 269 -8.31 -2.44 17.77
CA GLY A 269 -9.36 -1.41 17.71
C GLY A 269 -10.05 -1.23 16.36
N VAL A 270 -9.71 -2.03 15.34
CA VAL A 270 -10.43 -2.07 14.07
C VAL A 270 -11.78 -2.75 14.27
N GLN A 271 -12.86 -2.02 13.96
CA GLN A 271 -14.22 -2.55 14.07
C GLN A 271 -14.72 -3.19 12.77
N ASP A 272 -14.30 -2.67 11.61
CA ASP A 272 -14.74 -3.18 10.30
C ASP A 272 -13.72 -4.15 9.69
N THR A 273 -13.92 -5.45 9.95
CA THR A 273 -13.03 -6.52 9.48
C THR A 273 -13.08 -6.69 7.96
N ALA A 274 -14.25 -6.46 7.36
CA ALA A 274 -14.46 -6.63 5.92
C ALA A 274 -13.71 -5.52 5.17
N LYS A 275 -13.82 -4.27 5.64
CA LYS A 275 -13.10 -3.14 5.06
C LYS A 275 -11.59 -3.27 5.24
N ALA A 276 -11.14 -3.75 6.40
CA ALA A 276 -9.73 -4.04 6.63
C ALA A 276 -9.20 -5.11 5.66
N LYS A 277 -9.94 -6.22 5.48
CA LYS A 277 -9.57 -7.26 4.51
C LYS A 277 -9.54 -6.72 3.08
N GLU A 278 -10.51 -5.89 2.70
CA GLU A 278 -10.57 -5.26 1.39
C GLU A 278 -9.31 -4.40 1.14
N ILE A 279 -9.00 -3.49 2.05
CA ILE A 279 -7.86 -2.57 1.90
C ILE A 279 -6.53 -3.34 1.88
N LEU A 280 -6.35 -4.33 2.76
CA LEU A 280 -5.13 -5.14 2.79
C LEU A 280 -5.00 -6.08 1.59
N GLY A 281 -6.12 -6.60 1.06
CA GLY A 281 -6.14 -7.59 -0.03
C GLY A 281 -6.09 -6.99 -1.44
N ARG A 282 -6.32 -5.68 -1.60
CA ARG A 282 -6.26 -5.03 -2.91
C ARG A 282 -4.85 -5.09 -3.49
N THR A 283 -4.67 -5.52 -4.73
CA THR A 283 -3.38 -5.37 -5.42
C THR A 283 -3.39 -4.02 -6.14
N ALA A 284 -2.53 -3.09 -5.73
CA ALA A 284 -2.35 -1.84 -6.47
C ALA A 284 -1.33 -2.11 -7.58
N THR A 285 -1.81 -2.36 -8.81
CA THR A 285 -0.96 -2.38 -9.99
C THR A 285 -0.84 -0.96 -10.52
N LEU A 286 0.40 -0.52 -10.73
CA LEU A 286 0.67 0.74 -11.42
C LEU A 286 1.19 0.41 -12.80
N GLU A 287 0.60 1.03 -13.81
CA GLU A 287 0.96 0.87 -15.21
C GLU A 287 1.06 2.24 -15.86
N VAL A 288 2.10 2.42 -16.66
CA VAL A 288 2.30 3.58 -17.52
C VAL A 288 2.07 3.11 -18.94
N ARG A 289 1.11 3.73 -19.60
CA ARG A 289 0.71 3.45 -20.99
C ARG A 289 0.82 4.74 -21.79
N MET A 290 1.07 4.62 -23.09
CA MET A 290 1.09 5.78 -23.97
C MET A 290 -0.33 6.25 -24.24
N VAL A 291 -0.53 7.56 -24.23
CA VAL A 291 -1.73 8.18 -24.79
C VAL A 291 -1.69 8.04 -26.31
N ASP A 292 -2.80 7.68 -26.93
CA ASP A 292 -2.91 7.58 -28.38
C ASP A 292 -3.39 8.90 -28.98
N GLU A 293 -2.45 9.82 -29.15
CA GLU A 293 -2.72 11.18 -29.65
C GLU A 293 -3.30 11.18 -31.07
N ASP A 294 -2.94 10.18 -31.90
CA ASP A 294 -3.37 10.05 -33.29
C ASP A 294 -4.89 9.79 -33.41
N ASN A 295 -5.47 9.05 -32.46
CA ASN A 295 -6.89 8.70 -32.42
C ASN A 295 -7.71 9.61 -31.49
N MET A 296 -7.13 10.69 -30.95
CA MET A 296 -7.79 11.59 -30.02
C MET A 296 -8.71 12.63 -30.68
N ASN A 297 -9.27 12.31 -31.85
CA ASN A 297 -10.18 13.17 -32.59
C ASN A 297 -11.63 13.05 -32.07
N ALA A 298 -12.45 14.08 -32.30
CA ALA A 298 -13.80 14.15 -31.74
C ALA A 298 -14.70 12.97 -32.16
N GLY A 299 -14.50 12.41 -33.36
CA GLY A 299 -15.26 11.27 -33.86
C GLY A 299 -14.90 9.96 -33.16
N ALA A 300 -13.60 9.69 -33.01
CA ALA A 300 -13.10 8.48 -32.34
C ALA A 300 -13.38 8.50 -30.84
N LEU A 301 -13.30 9.66 -30.18
CA LEU A 301 -13.66 9.79 -28.76
C LEU A 301 -15.16 9.56 -28.53
N ALA A 302 -16.03 10.10 -29.40
CA ALA A 302 -17.47 9.86 -29.31
C ALA A 302 -17.84 8.38 -29.57
N ALA A 303 -17.18 7.75 -30.54
CA ALA A 303 -17.35 6.31 -30.81
C ALA A 303 -16.86 5.44 -29.64
N ALA A 304 -15.70 5.78 -29.07
CA ALA A 304 -15.16 5.08 -27.90
C ALA A 304 -16.07 5.22 -26.67
N GLN A 305 -16.66 6.40 -26.46
CA GLN A 305 -17.64 6.64 -25.39
C GLN A 305 -18.94 5.84 -25.59
N ALA A 306 -19.29 5.53 -26.85
CA ALA A 306 -20.39 4.62 -27.21
C ALA A 306 -19.97 3.12 -27.19
N GLY A 307 -18.75 2.80 -26.77
CA GLY A 307 -18.24 1.43 -26.63
C GLY A 307 -17.46 0.89 -27.84
N GLN A 308 -17.27 1.68 -28.90
CA GLN A 308 -16.49 1.31 -30.08
C GLN A 308 -15.07 1.87 -29.97
N VAL A 309 -14.23 1.18 -29.19
CA VAL A 309 -12.83 1.59 -28.98
C VAL A 309 -11.95 1.10 -30.15
N PRO A 310 -11.08 1.96 -30.73
CA PRO A 310 -10.16 1.56 -31.77
C PRO A 310 -9.29 0.36 -31.38
N PHE A 311 -8.90 -0.44 -32.38
CA PHE A 311 -8.08 -1.63 -32.13
C PHE A 311 -6.71 -1.25 -31.57
N GLY A 312 -6.36 -1.84 -30.44
CA GLY A 312 -5.09 -1.56 -29.74
C GLY A 312 -5.22 -0.53 -28.62
N ASP A 313 -6.38 0.10 -28.47
CA ASP A 313 -6.62 1.15 -27.47
C ASP A 313 -7.62 0.72 -26.39
N GLU A 314 -7.57 1.45 -25.27
CA GLU A 314 -8.55 1.44 -24.19
C GLU A 314 -9.02 2.87 -23.91
N PHE A 315 -10.32 3.01 -23.67
CA PHE A 315 -10.94 4.28 -23.35
C PHE A 315 -10.91 4.52 -21.84
N TYR A 316 -10.42 5.70 -21.46
CA TYR A 316 -10.40 6.19 -20.10
C TYR A 316 -11.02 7.58 -20.03
N VAL A 317 -11.46 7.97 -18.84
CA VAL A 317 -11.90 9.34 -18.56
C VAL A 317 -11.02 9.91 -17.47
N GLU A 318 -10.37 11.02 -17.76
CA GLU A 318 -9.54 11.76 -16.81
C GLU A 318 -10.39 12.41 -15.70
N ARG A 319 -9.71 12.85 -14.65
CA ARG A 319 -10.34 13.48 -13.46
C ARG A 319 -11.06 14.79 -13.77
N ASN A 320 -10.62 15.50 -14.81
CA ASN A 320 -11.25 16.70 -15.35
C ASN A 320 -12.41 16.37 -16.30
N ASN A 321 -12.84 15.11 -16.35
CA ASN A 321 -13.89 14.59 -17.21
C ASN A 321 -13.54 14.64 -18.71
N GLN A 322 -12.25 14.68 -19.06
CA GLN A 322 -11.78 14.59 -20.43
C GLN A 322 -11.63 13.13 -20.87
N PRO A 323 -12.22 12.73 -21.99
CA PRO A 323 -12.01 11.39 -22.54
C PRO A 323 -10.59 11.23 -23.09
N LEU A 324 -9.99 10.08 -22.85
CA LEU A 324 -8.61 9.75 -23.20
C LEU A 324 -8.58 8.36 -23.83
N LEU A 325 -7.84 8.20 -24.92
CA LEU A 325 -7.50 6.89 -25.47
C LEU A 325 -6.06 6.57 -25.11
N VAL A 326 -5.84 5.38 -24.54
CA VAL A 326 -4.51 4.90 -24.19
C VAL A 326 -4.24 3.60 -24.91
N ARG A 327 -3.00 3.40 -25.35
CA ARG A 327 -2.60 2.13 -25.96
C ARG A 327 -2.64 1.02 -24.92
N LYS A 328 -3.14 -0.15 -25.30
CA LYS A 328 -3.16 -1.36 -24.45
C LYS A 328 -1.76 -1.84 -24.06
N GLN A 329 -0.74 -1.48 -24.82
CA GLN A 329 0.63 -1.85 -24.52
C GLN A 329 1.16 -1.07 -23.31
N VAL A 330 1.49 -1.80 -22.26
CA VAL A 330 2.14 -1.25 -21.06
C VAL A 330 3.61 -0.94 -21.35
N VAL A 331 4.00 0.31 -21.13
CA VAL A 331 5.37 0.81 -21.32
C VAL A 331 6.20 0.55 -20.07
N LEU A 332 5.63 0.83 -18.90
CA LEU A 332 6.29 0.65 -17.61
C LEU A 332 5.27 0.14 -16.58
N THR A 333 5.70 -0.73 -15.69
CA THR A 333 4.93 -1.12 -14.51
C THR A 333 5.56 -0.57 -13.25
N GLY A 334 4.77 -0.38 -12.19
CA GLY A 334 5.23 0.17 -10.92
C GLY A 334 6.32 -0.66 -10.25
N ASP A 335 6.47 -1.93 -10.62
CA ASP A 335 7.51 -2.81 -10.09
C ASP A 335 8.91 -2.46 -10.60
N ARG A 336 8.99 -1.67 -11.68
CA ARG A 336 10.24 -1.10 -12.17
C ARG A 336 10.59 0.24 -11.50
N LEU A 337 9.73 0.74 -10.61
CA LEU A 337 10.01 1.91 -9.79
C LEU A 337 10.69 1.48 -8.49
N THR A 338 11.89 2.04 -8.23
CA THR A 338 12.66 1.76 -7.02
C THR A 338 12.30 2.69 -5.86
N ASP A 339 11.92 3.94 -6.16
CA ASP A 339 11.47 4.93 -5.18
C ASP A 339 10.52 5.96 -5.85
N ALA A 340 9.65 6.57 -5.05
CA ALA A 340 8.76 7.65 -5.48
C ALA A 340 8.52 8.59 -4.29
N GLN A 341 9.04 9.82 -4.38
CA GLN A 341 8.89 10.82 -3.33
C GLN A 341 8.08 12.02 -3.85
N PRO A 342 7.18 12.60 -3.04
CA PRO A 342 6.56 13.87 -3.37
C PRO A 342 7.65 14.97 -3.35
N GLY A 343 7.81 15.66 -4.49
CA GLY A 343 8.71 16.79 -4.64
C GLY A 343 8.20 18.08 -4.01
#